data_AF-B4TSR7-F1
#
_entry.id   AF-B4TSR7-F1
#
_cell.length_a   1.000
_cell.length_b   1.000
_cell.length_c   1.000
_cell.angle_alpha   90.00
_cell.angle_beta   90.00
_cell.angle_gamma   90.00
#
_symmetry.space_group_name_H-M   'P 1'
#
loop_
_entity.id
_entity.type
_entity.pdbx_description
1 polymer ?
#
loop_
_entity_poly.entity_id
_entity_poly.type
_entity_poly.pdbx_seq_one_letter_code
_entity_poly.pdbx_strand_id
1 'polypeptide(L)'
;MPVLHNRISNDELKAKMLAESEPRTTISFYKYFTIASPQQTRDALYQVFTALDVFGRVYLAHEGINAQISVPQSKLETFRQQLYTFDPALDGLRLNIALEDDGKSFWVLRMKVRDRIVADGIDDPTFDASNVGDYLKAADVNAMLDDPDAVFIDMRNHYEYEVGHFENALEIPADTFREQLPKAVEMLREHADKKIVMYCTGGIRCEKASAWMKHNGFNKVWHIEGGIIEYARRAREQGLPVRFIGKNFVFDERMGERISDEVIAHCHQCGAPCDSHTNCKNDGCHLLFIQCPQCASKFNGCCSEQCCEELALPEEEQRRRRAGRENGNKIFNKSRGRLNSKLSIPDPAE
;
A
#
# COMPACT_ATOMS: atom_id res chain seq x y z
N MET A 1 11.07 26.82 -19.02
CA MET A 1 10.14 26.05 -18.17
C MET A 1 10.93 25.05 -17.36
N PRO A 2 10.69 24.92 -16.04
CA PRO A 2 11.34 23.89 -15.23
C PRO A 2 10.98 22.50 -15.74
N VAL A 3 11.93 21.57 -15.70
CA VAL A 3 11.69 20.16 -16.03
C VAL A 3 10.96 19.53 -14.84
N LEU A 4 9.71 19.13 -15.02
CA LEU A 4 8.85 18.62 -13.95
C LEU A 4 8.71 17.09 -13.95
N HIS A 5 9.68 16.36 -14.50
CA HIS A 5 9.71 14.91 -14.50
C HIS A 5 11.15 14.39 -14.47
N ASN A 6 11.33 13.16 -13.99
CA ASN A 6 12.62 12.50 -13.97
C ASN A 6 13.12 12.16 -15.39
N ARG A 7 14.40 12.44 -15.67
CA ARG A 7 15.09 12.12 -16.94
C ARG A 7 16.20 11.07 -16.80
N ILE A 8 16.50 10.66 -15.57
CA ILE A 8 17.57 9.70 -15.26
C ILE A 8 16.96 8.29 -15.21
N SER A 9 17.70 7.27 -15.63
CA SER A 9 17.23 5.89 -15.55
C SER A 9 16.96 5.46 -14.09
N ASN A 10 16.03 4.53 -13.88
CA ASN A 10 15.78 4.03 -12.52
C ASN A 10 17.02 3.34 -11.93
N ASP A 11 17.81 2.65 -12.75
CA ASP A 11 19.01 1.94 -12.29
C ASP A 11 20.09 2.90 -11.78
N GLU A 12 20.32 4.00 -12.50
CA GLU A 12 21.27 5.02 -12.07
C GLU A 12 20.80 5.74 -10.80
N LEU A 13 19.50 6.07 -10.71
CA LEU A 13 18.94 6.67 -9.51
C LEU A 13 19.00 5.73 -8.30
N LYS A 14 18.73 4.44 -8.51
CA LYS A 14 18.84 3.42 -7.47
C LYS A 14 20.29 3.26 -7.00
N ALA A 15 21.25 3.23 -7.93
CA ALA A 15 22.67 3.20 -7.59
C ALA A 15 23.09 4.44 -6.80
N LYS A 16 22.62 5.63 -7.19
CA LYS A 16 22.89 6.88 -6.48
C LYS A 16 22.33 6.85 -5.06
N MET A 17 21.08 6.43 -4.87
CA MET A 17 20.48 6.27 -3.55
C MET A 17 21.27 5.26 -2.70
N LEU A 18 21.66 4.12 -3.26
CA LEU A 18 22.45 3.13 -2.52
C LEU A 18 23.85 3.63 -2.10
N ALA A 19 24.39 4.63 -2.80
CA ALA A 19 25.66 5.28 -2.47
C ALA A 19 25.51 6.49 -1.52
N GLU A 20 24.29 6.98 -1.31
CA GLU A 20 24.00 8.07 -0.39
C GLU A 20 24.18 7.61 1.06
N SER A 21 24.87 8.42 1.86
CA SER A 21 25.10 8.15 3.29
C SER A 21 24.24 9.02 4.22
N GLU A 22 23.51 9.99 3.67
CA GLU A 22 22.62 10.84 4.45
C GLU A 22 21.44 10.01 4.97
N PRO A 23 21.19 9.98 6.30
CA PRO A 23 20.01 9.32 6.84
C PRO A 23 18.73 9.95 6.30
N ARG A 24 17.72 9.12 6.04
CA ARG A 24 16.42 9.57 5.52
C ARG A 24 15.30 9.03 6.38
N THR A 25 14.20 9.78 6.43
CA THR A 25 12.97 9.41 7.13
C THR A 25 11.89 9.06 6.12
N THR A 26 11.35 7.86 6.22
CA THR A 26 10.24 7.35 5.44
C THR A 26 8.93 7.76 6.10
N ILE A 27 8.08 8.43 5.33
CA ILE A 27 6.86 9.08 5.79
C ILE A 27 5.72 8.72 4.84
N SER A 28 4.56 8.39 5.39
CA SER A 28 3.31 8.38 4.65
C SER A 28 2.35 9.42 5.21
N PHE A 29 1.56 10.04 4.34
CA PHE A 29 0.49 10.95 4.75
C PHE A 29 -0.58 10.99 3.69
N TYR A 30 -1.78 11.40 4.09
CA TYR A 30 -2.86 11.68 3.18
C TYR A 30 -3.79 12.72 3.78
N LYS A 31 -4.50 13.45 2.93
CA LYS A 31 -5.55 14.36 3.36
C LYS A 31 -6.64 14.38 2.31
N TYR A 32 -7.89 14.15 2.72
CA TYR A 32 -9.05 14.47 1.91
C TYR A 32 -9.40 15.94 2.10
N PHE A 33 -9.37 16.69 1.00
CA PHE A 33 -9.72 18.11 0.93
C PHE A 33 -9.90 18.51 -0.53
N THR A 34 -10.61 19.60 -0.79
CA THR A 34 -10.86 20.02 -2.17
C THR A 34 -9.62 20.67 -2.76
N ILE A 35 -9.11 20.09 -3.84
CA ILE A 35 -8.04 20.67 -4.66
C ILE A 35 -8.66 21.17 -5.97
N ALA A 36 -8.69 22.49 -6.15
CA ALA A 36 -9.32 23.11 -7.32
C ALA A 36 -8.61 22.75 -8.64
N SER A 37 -7.27 22.75 -8.66
CA SER A 37 -6.48 22.40 -9.83
C SER A 37 -5.37 21.40 -9.48
N PRO A 38 -5.66 20.08 -9.50
CA PRO A 38 -4.70 19.05 -9.13
C PRO A 38 -3.39 19.12 -9.92
N GLN A 39 -3.44 19.55 -11.19
CA GLN A 39 -2.25 19.71 -12.02
C GLN A 39 -1.37 20.87 -11.54
N GLN A 40 -1.95 22.05 -11.24
CA GLN A 40 -1.18 23.18 -10.71
C GLN A 40 -0.58 22.86 -9.34
N THR A 41 -1.38 22.25 -8.45
CA THR A 41 -0.93 21.77 -7.14
C THR A 41 0.22 20.78 -7.28
N ARG A 42 0.11 19.82 -8.20
CA ARG A 42 1.16 18.84 -8.49
C ARG A 42 2.45 19.52 -8.91
N ASP A 43 2.38 20.47 -9.83
CA ASP A 43 3.57 21.11 -10.41
C ASP A 43 4.28 22.00 -9.38
N ALA A 44 3.53 22.69 -8.52
CA ALA A 44 4.08 23.46 -7.41
C ALA A 44 4.72 22.57 -6.33
N LEU A 45 4.01 21.53 -5.87
CA LEU A 45 4.57 20.55 -4.91
C LEU A 45 5.80 19.85 -5.47
N TYR A 46 5.82 19.53 -6.77
CA TYR A 46 6.96 18.90 -7.41
C TYR A 46 8.23 19.74 -7.29
N GLN A 47 8.13 21.05 -7.45
CA GLN A 47 9.28 21.95 -7.29
C GLN A 47 9.77 21.99 -5.83
N VAL A 48 8.84 22.11 -4.88
CA VAL A 48 9.17 22.12 -3.43
C VAL A 48 9.87 20.82 -3.03
N PHE A 49 9.29 19.67 -3.37
CA PHE A 49 9.80 18.37 -2.95
C PHE A 49 11.14 18.06 -3.63
N THR A 50 11.30 18.45 -4.90
CA THR A 50 12.57 18.31 -5.62
C THR A 50 13.67 19.17 -5.00
N ALA A 51 13.39 20.42 -4.62
CA ALA A 51 14.36 21.29 -3.94
C ALA A 51 14.81 20.74 -2.58
N LEU A 52 13.94 19.95 -1.94
CA LEU A 52 14.20 19.28 -0.67
C LEU A 52 14.76 17.85 -0.83
N ASP A 53 15.13 17.44 -2.05
CA ASP A 53 15.59 16.09 -2.38
C ASP A 53 14.66 14.98 -1.88
N VAL A 54 13.34 15.23 -1.85
CA VAL A 54 12.35 14.23 -1.44
C VAL A 54 12.18 13.19 -2.53
N PHE A 55 12.22 11.91 -2.15
CA PHE A 55 11.85 10.78 -3.02
C PHE A 55 10.48 10.24 -2.61
N GLY A 56 9.82 9.48 -3.48
CA GLY A 56 8.54 8.88 -3.13
C GLY A 56 7.54 8.78 -4.25
N ARG A 57 6.32 8.44 -3.86
CA ARG A 57 5.15 8.39 -4.70
C ARG A 57 4.08 9.30 -4.11
N VAL A 58 3.58 10.23 -4.92
CA VAL A 58 2.51 11.15 -4.54
C VAL A 58 1.40 11.09 -5.57
N TYR A 59 0.17 10.91 -5.10
CA TYR A 59 -1.04 11.01 -5.88
C TYR A 59 -1.83 12.24 -5.43
N LEU A 60 -2.29 13.00 -6.43
CA LEU A 60 -3.12 14.17 -6.27
C LEU A 60 -4.38 13.97 -7.10
N ALA A 61 -5.52 14.32 -6.52
CA ALA A 61 -6.81 14.34 -7.20
C ALA A 61 -7.62 15.53 -6.68
N HIS A 62 -8.77 15.82 -7.29
CA HIS A 62 -9.66 16.88 -6.81
C HIS A 62 -10.09 16.69 -5.36
N GLU A 63 -10.09 15.46 -4.87
CA GLU A 63 -10.46 15.08 -3.51
C GLU A 63 -9.31 15.09 -2.50
N GLY A 64 -8.06 15.37 -2.91
CA GLY A 64 -6.96 15.53 -1.96
C GLY A 64 -5.62 14.96 -2.41
N ILE A 65 -4.81 14.56 -1.42
CA ILE A 65 -3.43 14.09 -1.59
C ILE A 65 -3.19 12.77 -0.84
N ASN A 66 -2.41 11.88 -1.43
CA ASN A 66 -1.90 10.65 -0.81
C ASN A 66 -0.42 10.49 -1.16
N ALA A 67 0.44 10.30 -0.16
CA ALA A 67 1.87 10.26 -0.34
C ALA A 67 2.53 9.17 0.50
N GLN A 68 3.54 8.53 -0.09
CA GLN A 68 4.57 7.74 0.59
C GLN A 68 5.91 8.28 0.10
N ILE A 69 6.72 8.82 1.00
CA ILE A 69 7.92 9.58 0.66
C ILE A 69 9.09 9.21 1.57
N SER A 70 10.29 9.57 1.13
CA SER A 70 11.54 9.52 1.88
C SER A 70 12.17 10.91 1.85
N VAL A 71 12.40 11.50 3.02
CA VAL A 71 12.93 12.85 3.20
C VAL A 71 14.32 12.78 3.83
N PRO A 72 15.34 13.52 3.36
CA PRO A 72 16.62 13.59 4.06
C PRO A 72 16.41 14.11 5.48
N GLN A 73 17.04 13.48 6.46
CA GLN A 73 16.86 13.80 7.87
C GLN A 73 17.19 15.28 8.16
N SER A 74 18.20 15.84 7.48
CA SER A 74 18.58 17.24 7.61
C SER A 74 17.52 18.23 7.12
N LYS A 75 16.63 17.79 6.22
CA LYS A 75 15.59 18.61 5.59
C LYS A 75 14.19 18.35 6.14
N LEU A 76 14.03 17.42 7.08
CA LEU A 76 12.73 16.96 7.59
C LEU A 76 11.85 18.10 8.12
N GLU A 77 12.41 18.99 8.95
CA GLU A 77 11.62 20.09 9.53
C GLU A 77 11.30 21.19 8.50
N THR A 78 12.22 21.43 7.54
CA THR A 78 11.94 22.33 6.41
C THR A 78 10.82 21.77 5.54
N PHE A 79 10.87 20.46 5.24
CA PHE A 79 9.82 19.75 4.53
C PHE A 79 8.47 19.88 5.23
N ARG A 80 8.42 19.61 6.55
CA ARG A 80 7.20 19.72 7.35
C ARG A 80 6.59 21.13 7.26
N GLN A 81 7.42 22.16 7.46
CA GLN A 81 6.96 23.55 7.41
C GLN A 81 6.44 23.93 6.02
N GLN A 82 7.17 23.56 4.96
CA GLN A 82 6.76 23.84 3.58
C GLN A 82 5.46 23.11 3.24
N LEU A 83 5.27 21.87 3.69
CA LEU A 83 4.02 21.13 3.48
C LEU A 83 2.83 21.76 4.21
N TYR A 84 2.99 22.11 5.49
CA TYR A 84 1.92 22.68 6.31
C TYR A 84 1.48 24.07 5.85
N THR A 85 2.42 24.86 5.33
CA THR A 85 2.13 26.22 4.81
C THR A 85 1.70 26.24 3.35
N PHE A 86 1.76 25.10 2.65
CA PHE A 86 1.41 25.01 1.23
C PHE A 86 -0.08 25.26 0.98
N ASP A 87 -0.94 24.73 1.85
CA ASP A 87 -2.39 24.88 1.79
C ASP A 87 -2.95 24.80 3.22
N PRO A 88 -3.93 25.66 3.63
CA PRO A 88 -4.52 25.62 4.96
C PRO A 88 -5.06 24.24 5.38
N ALA A 89 -5.52 23.41 4.44
CA ALA A 89 -5.99 22.07 4.73
C ALA A 89 -4.88 21.08 5.13
N LEU A 90 -3.61 21.42 4.84
CA LEU A 90 -2.43 20.61 5.16
C LEU A 90 -1.74 21.04 6.45
N ASP A 91 -2.18 22.13 7.09
CA ASP A 91 -1.61 22.57 8.36
C ASP A 91 -1.87 21.54 9.46
N GLY A 92 -0.81 21.18 10.20
CA GLY A 92 -0.88 20.14 11.24
C GLY A 92 -1.17 18.72 10.72
N LEU A 93 -1.02 18.46 9.42
CA LEU A 93 -1.25 17.15 8.82
C LEU A 93 -0.45 16.04 9.51
N ARG A 94 -1.12 14.94 9.89
CA ARG A 94 -0.44 13.78 10.47
C ARG A 94 0.55 13.17 9.47
N LEU A 95 1.81 13.08 9.89
CA LEU A 95 2.86 12.36 9.18
C LEU A 95 3.07 11.01 9.85
N ASN A 96 2.70 9.92 9.18
CA ASN A 96 2.96 8.56 9.64
C ASN A 96 4.41 8.19 9.31
N ILE A 97 5.28 8.25 10.32
CA ILE A 97 6.68 7.82 10.21
C ILE A 97 6.76 6.29 10.19
N ALA A 98 7.56 5.73 9.30
CA ALA A 98 7.86 4.31 9.26
C ALA A 98 8.27 3.73 10.64
N LEU A 99 7.88 2.49 10.92
CA LEU A 99 8.31 1.79 12.14
C LEU A 99 9.73 1.22 12.02
N GLU A 100 10.09 0.79 10.81
CA GLU A 100 11.41 0.24 10.47
C GLU A 100 11.95 0.96 9.25
N ASP A 101 13.03 1.72 9.38
CA ASP A 101 13.54 2.53 8.28
C ASP A 101 15.05 2.38 8.12
N ASP A 102 15.46 1.89 6.96
CA ASP A 102 16.86 1.80 6.54
C ASP A 102 17.27 2.98 5.63
N GLY A 103 16.34 3.93 5.42
CA GLY A 103 16.51 5.09 4.55
C GLY A 103 16.34 4.80 3.07
N LYS A 104 16.07 3.55 2.66
CA LYS A 104 16.10 3.09 1.26
C LYS A 104 14.71 2.77 0.69
N SER A 105 13.67 3.34 1.26
CA SER A 105 12.28 3.14 0.81
C SER A 105 12.01 3.63 -0.62
N PHE A 106 12.71 4.69 -1.07
CA PHE A 106 12.57 5.25 -2.41
C PHE A 106 13.88 5.81 -2.94
N TRP A 107 14.08 5.80 -4.26
CA TRP A 107 15.22 6.43 -4.94
C TRP A 107 14.81 7.50 -5.97
N VAL A 108 13.52 7.73 -6.15
CA VAL A 108 13.00 8.67 -7.14
C VAL A 108 11.68 9.26 -6.69
N LEU A 109 11.43 10.52 -7.08
CA LEU A 109 10.15 11.20 -6.88
C LEU A 109 9.22 10.98 -8.08
N ARG A 110 8.07 10.37 -7.83
CA ARG A 110 6.99 10.15 -8.80
C ARG A 110 5.71 10.78 -8.29
N MET A 111 5.36 11.94 -8.83
CA MET A 111 4.08 12.59 -8.55
C MET A 111 3.15 12.50 -9.74
N LYS A 112 1.92 12.04 -9.53
CA LYS A 112 0.93 11.89 -10.61
C LYS A 112 -0.43 12.43 -10.20
N VAL A 113 -1.08 13.12 -11.13
CA VAL A 113 -2.51 13.42 -11.02
C VAL A 113 -3.31 12.15 -11.34
N ARG A 114 -4.40 11.95 -10.59
CA ARG A 114 -5.34 10.83 -10.69
C ARG A 114 -6.75 11.37 -10.56
N ASP A 115 -7.73 10.59 -11.02
CA ASP A 115 -9.14 10.90 -10.79
C ASP A 115 -9.50 10.79 -9.31
N ARG A 116 -8.85 9.84 -8.61
CA ARG A 116 -9.01 9.58 -7.17
C ARG A 116 -7.65 9.27 -6.54
N ILE A 117 -7.43 9.70 -5.30
CA ILE A 117 -6.21 9.33 -4.55
C ILE A 117 -6.25 7.90 -4.00
N VAL A 118 -7.47 7.35 -3.89
CA VAL A 118 -7.77 5.94 -3.65
C VAL A 118 -8.89 5.54 -4.61
N ALA A 119 -8.65 4.53 -5.46
CA ALA A 119 -9.63 4.08 -6.45
C ALA A 119 -10.77 3.27 -5.78
N ASP A 120 -11.75 3.98 -5.24
CA ASP A 120 -12.94 3.43 -4.55
C ASP A 120 -14.07 2.99 -5.50
N GLY A 121 -14.14 3.56 -6.71
CA GLY A 121 -15.24 3.35 -7.65
C GLY A 121 -16.62 3.71 -7.10
N ILE A 122 -16.71 4.63 -6.13
CA ILE A 122 -17.98 5.19 -5.68
C ILE A 122 -18.37 6.32 -6.64
N ASP A 123 -19.52 6.15 -7.29
CA ASP A 123 -20.15 7.11 -8.21
C ASP A 123 -21.49 7.66 -7.69
N ASP A 124 -21.91 7.25 -6.50
CA ASP A 124 -23.11 7.76 -5.83
C ASP A 124 -22.93 9.24 -5.44
N PRO A 125 -23.70 10.17 -6.04
CA PRO A 125 -23.58 11.60 -5.76
C PRO A 125 -24.10 11.98 -4.36
N THR A 126 -24.81 11.09 -3.68
CA THR A 126 -25.30 11.30 -2.30
C THR A 126 -24.29 10.86 -1.25
N PHE A 127 -23.21 10.19 -1.65
CA PHE A 127 -22.15 9.76 -0.75
C PHE A 127 -21.31 10.94 -0.24
N ASP A 128 -21.28 11.11 1.08
CA ASP A 128 -20.41 12.07 1.75
C ASP A 128 -19.19 11.37 2.36
N ALA A 129 -18.03 11.53 1.70
CA ALA A 129 -16.76 10.96 2.16
C ALA A 129 -16.25 11.57 3.48
N SER A 130 -16.81 12.71 3.94
CA SER A 130 -16.43 13.34 5.21
C SER A 130 -17.15 12.74 6.42
N ASN A 131 -18.26 12.02 6.21
CA ASN A 131 -19.03 11.36 7.26
C ASN A 131 -18.41 10.01 7.68
N VAL A 132 -17.12 10.05 8.04
CA VAL A 132 -16.32 8.88 8.43
C VAL A 132 -16.82 8.24 9.73
N GLY A 133 -16.40 7.00 9.98
CA GLY A 133 -16.60 6.34 11.28
C GLY A 133 -15.78 6.98 12.38
N ASP A 134 -16.01 6.55 13.62
CA ASP A 134 -15.27 7.08 14.77
C ASP A 134 -13.84 6.52 14.81
N TYR A 135 -12.89 7.36 15.22
CA TYR A 135 -11.48 6.96 15.35
C TYR A 135 -11.26 6.10 16.60
N LEU A 136 -10.52 5.00 16.46
CA LEU A 136 -10.01 4.20 17.57
C LEU A 136 -8.51 4.41 17.76
N LYS A 137 -8.11 4.64 19.01
CA LYS A 137 -6.70 4.68 19.43
C LYS A 137 -6.24 3.29 19.87
N ALA A 138 -4.94 3.09 20.04
CA ALA A 138 -4.37 1.77 20.31
C ALA A 138 -4.98 1.03 21.52
N ALA A 139 -5.23 1.71 22.63
CA ALA A 139 -5.90 1.11 23.79
C ALA A 139 -7.34 0.67 23.46
N ASP A 140 -8.09 1.50 22.74
CA ASP A 140 -9.48 1.21 22.35
C ASP A 140 -9.55 0.10 21.30
N VAL A 141 -8.53 -0.01 20.42
CA VAL A 141 -8.38 -1.13 19.48
C VAL A 141 -8.24 -2.43 20.26
N ASN A 142 -7.36 -2.49 21.27
CA ASN A 142 -7.18 -3.68 22.09
C ASN A 142 -8.47 -4.04 22.85
N ALA A 143 -9.16 -3.05 23.42
CA ALA A 143 -10.44 -3.28 24.07
C ALA A 143 -11.52 -3.81 23.11
N MET A 144 -11.57 -3.30 21.87
CA MET A 144 -12.49 -3.81 20.84
C MET A 144 -12.11 -5.21 20.36
N LEU A 145 -10.83 -5.60 20.35
CA LEU A 145 -10.42 -6.97 20.02
C LEU A 145 -10.88 -8.00 21.06
N ASP A 146 -11.12 -7.58 22.30
CA ASP A 146 -11.66 -8.43 23.37
C ASP A 146 -13.20 -8.44 23.42
N ASP A 147 -13.86 -7.60 22.62
CA ASP A 147 -15.32 -7.49 22.57
C ASP A 147 -15.92 -8.51 21.58
N PRO A 148 -16.72 -9.49 22.03
CA PRO A 148 -17.30 -10.51 21.17
C PRO A 148 -18.34 -9.96 20.17
N ASP A 149 -18.86 -8.76 20.41
CA ASP A 149 -19.79 -8.07 19.51
C ASP A 149 -19.05 -7.19 18.48
N ALA A 150 -17.72 -7.10 18.56
CA ALA A 150 -16.90 -6.39 17.60
C ALA A 150 -16.45 -7.30 16.45
N VAL A 151 -16.42 -6.72 15.25
CA VAL A 151 -15.97 -7.36 14.03
C VAL A 151 -14.91 -6.49 13.40
N PHE A 152 -13.70 -7.02 13.31
CA PHE A 152 -12.59 -6.36 12.63
C PHE A 152 -12.61 -6.71 11.16
N ILE A 153 -12.45 -5.70 10.28
CA ILE A 153 -12.41 -5.86 8.84
C ILE A 153 -11.09 -5.31 8.32
N ASP A 154 -10.34 -6.16 7.65
CA ASP A 154 -9.15 -5.77 6.93
C ASP A 154 -9.54 -5.23 5.55
N MET A 155 -9.44 -3.91 5.36
CA MET A 155 -9.69 -3.26 4.07
C MET A 155 -8.44 -3.21 3.18
N ARG A 156 -7.45 -4.06 3.48
CA ARG A 156 -6.27 -4.25 2.65
C ARG A 156 -6.48 -5.36 1.62
N ASN A 157 -5.65 -5.41 0.60
CA ASN A 157 -5.72 -6.47 -0.40
C ASN A 157 -5.24 -7.81 0.21
N HIS A 158 -5.60 -8.93 -0.43
CA HIS A 158 -5.22 -10.27 0.03
C HIS A 158 -3.73 -10.45 0.35
N TYR A 159 -2.86 -9.95 -0.54
CA TYR A 159 -1.41 -10.05 -0.36
C TYR A 159 -0.90 -9.24 0.85
N GLU A 160 -1.65 -8.24 1.32
CA GLU A 160 -1.33 -7.48 2.53
C GLU A 160 -1.83 -8.20 3.80
N TYR A 161 -3.01 -8.83 3.70
CA TYR A 161 -3.63 -9.62 4.77
C TYR A 161 -2.84 -10.91 5.05
N GLU A 162 -2.43 -11.64 4.01
CA GLU A 162 -1.85 -12.98 4.18
C GLU A 162 -0.53 -13.00 4.97
N VAL A 163 0.20 -11.88 5.01
CA VAL A 163 1.47 -11.75 5.76
C VAL A 163 1.31 -11.22 7.18
N GLY A 164 0.14 -10.70 7.53
CA GLY A 164 -0.13 -10.19 8.86
C GLY A 164 -1.49 -9.53 8.93
N HIS A 165 -2.19 -9.70 10.04
CA HIS A 165 -3.53 -9.14 10.28
C HIS A 165 -3.81 -9.07 11.79
N PHE A 166 -4.90 -8.45 12.21
CA PHE A 166 -5.36 -8.61 13.60
C PHE A 166 -5.96 -10.00 13.79
N GLU A 167 -5.86 -10.54 15.00
CA GLU A 167 -6.49 -11.81 15.35
C GLU A 167 -8.01 -11.76 15.05
N ASN A 168 -8.53 -12.80 14.40
CA ASN A 168 -9.94 -12.93 13.99
C ASN A 168 -10.47 -11.84 13.03
N ALA A 169 -9.60 -11.01 12.42
CA ALA A 169 -10.02 -10.04 11.43
C ALA A 169 -10.58 -10.73 10.16
N LEU A 170 -11.66 -10.17 9.62
CA LEU A 170 -12.27 -10.62 8.37
C LEU A 170 -11.55 -10.01 7.17
N GLU A 171 -11.10 -10.87 6.26
CA GLU A 171 -10.64 -10.47 4.93
C GLU A 171 -11.84 -10.34 3.99
N ILE A 172 -11.91 -9.25 3.22
CA ILE A 172 -12.90 -9.10 2.15
C ILE A 172 -12.35 -9.74 0.85
N PRO A 173 -12.98 -10.80 0.30
CA PRO A 173 -12.45 -11.56 -0.83
C PRO A 173 -12.64 -10.82 -2.15
N ALA A 174 -11.74 -9.87 -2.43
CA ALA A 174 -11.74 -9.07 -3.64
C ALA A 174 -10.32 -8.68 -4.07
N ASP A 175 -10.13 -8.42 -5.36
CA ASP A 175 -8.81 -8.10 -5.91
C ASP A 175 -8.47 -6.60 -5.79
N THR A 176 -9.48 -5.74 -5.60
CA THR A 176 -9.32 -4.29 -5.54
C THR A 176 -10.20 -3.64 -4.48
N PHE A 177 -9.77 -2.51 -3.93
CA PHE A 177 -10.54 -1.74 -2.95
C PHE A 177 -11.95 -1.36 -3.45
N ARG A 178 -12.08 -1.04 -4.74
CA ARG A 178 -13.38 -0.78 -5.39
C ARG A 178 -14.36 -1.96 -5.27
N GLU A 179 -13.86 -3.18 -5.43
CA GLU A 179 -14.66 -4.38 -5.28
C GLU A 179 -14.90 -4.74 -3.81
N GLN A 180 -13.99 -4.36 -2.90
CA GLN A 180 -14.13 -4.62 -1.47
C GLN A 180 -15.31 -3.86 -0.86
N LEU A 181 -15.52 -2.60 -1.25
CA LEU A 181 -16.56 -1.74 -0.67
C LEU A 181 -17.99 -2.33 -0.76
N PRO A 182 -18.53 -2.68 -1.94
CA PRO A 182 -19.86 -3.28 -2.04
C PRO A 182 -19.93 -4.67 -1.38
N LYS A 183 -18.85 -5.47 -1.48
CA LYS A 183 -18.81 -6.80 -0.85
C LYS A 183 -18.81 -6.73 0.67
N ALA A 184 -18.12 -5.76 1.27
CA ALA A 184 -18.14 -5.55 2.72
C ALA A 184 -19.56 -5.25 3.22
N VAL A 185 -20.29 -4.39 2.50
CA VAL A 185 -21.71 -4.09 2.78
C VAL A 185 -22.59 -5.34 2.67
N GLU A 186 -22.40 -6.15 1.63
CA GLU A 186 -23.15 -7.40 1.43
C GLU A 186 -22.86 -8.42 2.54
N MET A 187 -21.59 -8.69 2.81
CA MET A 187 -21.14 -9.69 3.80
C MET A 187 -21.57 -9.36 5.22
N LEU A 188 -21.73 -8.08 5.56
CA LEU A 188 -22.02 -7.63 6.93
C LEU A 188 -23.47 -7.22 7.12
N ARG A 189 -24.32 -7.33 6.10
CA ARG A 189 -25.72 -6.89 6.17
C ARG A 189 -26.49 -7.54 7.32
N GLU A 190 -26.25 -8.82 7.58
CA GLU A 190 -26.85 -9.57 8.70
C GLU A 190 -26.21 -9.27 10.06
N HIS A 191 -25.15 -8.46 10.09
CA HIS A 191 -24.39 -8.05 11.27
C HIS A 191 -24.38 -6.52 11.42
N ALA A 192 -25.36 -5.82 10.85
CA ALA A 192 -25.41 -4.36 10.86
C ALA A 192 -25.53 -3.74 12.27
N ASP A 193 -25.92 -4.53 13.27
CA ASP A 193 -26.02 -4.18 14.67
C ASP A 193 -24.72 -4.39 15.46
N LYS A 194 -23.75 -5.12 14.90
CA LYS A 194 -22.43 -5.35 15.50
C LYS A 194 -21.55 -4.10 15.46
N LYS A 195 -20.46 -4.10 16.25
CA LYS A 195 -19.47 -3.03 16.23
C LYS A 195 -18.45 -3.30 15.13
N ILE A 196 -18.46 -2.51 14.06
CA ILE A 196 -17.56 -2.72 12.92
C ILE A 196 -16.30 -1.89 13.11
N VAL A 197 -15.13 -2.53 13.13
CA VAL A 197 -13.83 -1.86 13.20
C VAL A 197 -13.07 -2.11 11.90
N MET A 198 -12.78 -1.05 11.15
CA MET A 198 -12.08 -1.13 9.86
C MET A 198 -10.64 -0.66 9.99
N TYR A 199 -9.71 -1.36 9.33
CA TYR A 199 -8.32 -0.92 9.32
C TYR A 199 -7.60 -1.20 8.00
N CYS A 200 -6.52 -0.43 7.79
CA CYS A 200 -5.58 -0.61 6.70
C CYS A 200 -4.19 -0.12 7.14
N THR A 201 -3.22 -0.13 6.22
CA THR A 201 -1.81 0.21 6.51
C THR A 201 -1.64 1.56 7.20
N GLY A 202 -2.22 2.62 6.65
CA GLY A 202 -1.98 4.00 7.11
C GLY A 202 -3.24 4.84 7.37
N GLY A 203 -4.44 4.25 7.28
CA GLY A 203 -5.73 4.92 7.56
C GLY A 203 -6.54 5.33 6.32
N ILE A 204 -5.87 5.68 5.21
CA ILE A 204 -6.51 6.33 4.04
C ILE A 204 -7.71 5.58 3.43
N ARG A 205 -7.64 4.25 3.31
CA ARG A 205 -8.76 3.43 2.78
C ARG A 205 -9.94 3.41 3.74
N CYS A 206 -9.67 3.40 5.05
CA CYS A 206 -10.69 3.16 6.08
C CYS A 206 -11.49 4.41 6.42
N GLU A 207 -10.99 5.61 6.15
CA GLU A 207 -11.85 6.81 6.17
C GLU A 207 -12.98 6.67 5.16
N LYS A 208 -12.66 6.37 3.89
CA LYS A 208 -13.68 6.14 2.86
C LYS A 208 -14.52 4.90 3.12
N ALA A 209 -13.90 3.79 3.52
CA ALA A 209 -14.63 2.56 3.78
C ALA A 209 -15.60 2.72 4.95
N SER A 210 -15.22 3.40 6.03
CA SER A 210 -16.11 3.63 7.17
C SER A 210 -17.26 4.57 6.82
N ALA A 211 -16.98 5.64 6.06
CA ALA A 211 -18.03 6.50 5.50
C ALA A 211 -18.98 5.70 4.61
N TRP A 212 -18.45 4.80 3.76
CA TRP A 212 -19.26 3.96 2.88
C TRP A 212 -20.15 2.99 3.66
N MET A 213 -19.65 2.39 4.74
CA MET A 213 -20.47 1.57 5.63
C MET A 213 -21.59 2.40 6.26
N LYS A 214 -21.29 3.60 6.78
CA LYS A 214 -22.32 4.51 7.33
C LYS A 214 -23.38 4.89 6.31
N HIS A 215 -22.95 5.22 5.09
CA HIS A 215 -23.85 5.51 3.96
C HIS A 215 -24.82 4.36 3.66
N ASN A 216 -24.38 3.12 3.86
CA ASN A 216 -25.18 1.91 3.63
C ASN A 216 -25.93 1.42 4.89
N GLY A 217 -26.13 2.27 5.90
CA GLY A 217 -27.02 1.99 7.04
C GLY A 217 -26.34 1.35 8.26
N PHE A 218 -25.02 1.23 8.28
CA PHE A 218 -24.28 0.74 9.44
C PHE A 218 -24.02 1.89 10.42
N ASN A 219 -24.62 1.82 11.61
CA ASN A 219 -24.57 2.93 12.59
C ASN A 219 -23.41 2.82 13.60
N LYS A 220 -22.75 1.67 13.68
CA LYS A 220 -21.69 1.37 14.66
C LYS A 220 -20.39 1.06 13.93
N VAL A 221 -19.75 2.09 13.38
CA VAL A 221 -18.56 1.95 12.53
C VAL A 221 -17.42 2.78 13.09
N TRP A 222 -16.30 2.11 13.32
CA TRP A 222 -15.04 2.68 13.75
C TRP A 222 -13.93 2.36 12.76
N HIS A 223 -12.86 3.13 12.81
CA HIS A 223 -11.62 2.81 12.12
C HIS A 223 -10.39 3.22 12.92
N ILE A 224 -9.28 2.50 12.71
CA ILE A 224 -8.05 2.73 13.47
C ILE A 224 -7.40 4.05 13.04
N GLU A 225 -7.18 4.94 14.00
CA GLU A 225 -6.52 6.23 13.78
C GLU A 225 -5.09 6.03 13.26
N GLY A 226 -4.81 6.55 12.06
CA GLY A 226 -3.51 6.39 11.40
C GLY A 226 -3.19 4.97 10.90
N GLY A 227 -4.14 4.03 10.99
CA GLY A 227 -3.97 2.65 10.55
C GLY A 227 -3.01 1.82 11.39
N ILE A 228 -2.55 0.70 10.84
CA ILE A 228 -1.67 -0.27 11.52
C ILE A 228 -0.37 0.39 11.98
N ILE A 229 0.20 1.30 11.17
CA ILE A 229 1.46 1.99 11.49
C ILE A 229 1.33 2.76 12.80
N GLU A 230 0.29 3.59 12.94
CA GLU A 230 0.10 4.39 14.15
C GLU A 230 -0.34 3.51 15.34
N TYR A 231 -1.20 2.53 15.12
CA TYR A 231 -1.57 1.56 16.15
C TYR A 231 -0.33 0.90 16.77
N ALA A 232 0.55 0.33 15.95
CA ALA A 232 1.73 -0.38 16.45
C ALA A 232 2.71 0.56 17.16
N ARG A 233 2.88 1.79 16.65
CA ARG A 233 3.69 2.82 17.31
C ARG A 233 3.15 3.12 18.71
N ARG A 234 1.87 3.45 18.81
CA ARG A 234 1.23 3.84 20.07
C ARG A 234 1.13 2.68 21.06
N ALA A 235 0.83 1.46 20.59
CA ALA A 235 0.81 0.28 21.43
C ALA A 235 2.18 0.04 22.08
N ARG A 236 3.27 0.11 21.29
CA ARG A 236 4.65 -0.01 21.80
C ARG A 236 5.01 1.11 22.77
N GLU A 237 4.74 2.37 22.43
CA GLU A 237 4.99 3.54 23.30
C GLU A 237 4.27 3.43 24.65
N GLN A 238 3.04 2.90 24.65
CA GLN A 238 2.19 2.78 25.83
C GLN A 238 2.39 1.47 26.61
N GLY A 239 3.28 0.58 26.14
CA GLY A 239 3.48 -0.74 26.74
C GLY A 239 2.27 -1.67 26.63
N LEU A 240 1.38 -1.43 25.66
CA LEU A 240 0.23 -2.28 25.37
C LEU A 240 0.67 -3.53 24.60
N PRO A 241 -0.02 -4.67 24.75
CA PRO A 241 0.23 -5.84 23.92
C PRO A 241 -0.05 -5.50 22.45
N VAL A 242 0.92 -5.77 21.57
CA VAL A 242 0.75 -5.59 20.12
C VAL A 242 0.01 -6.82 19.57
N ARG A 243 -1.29 -6.66 19.33
CA ARG A 243 -2.18 -7.73 18.85
C ARG A 243 -2.31 -7.88 17.33
N PHE A 244 -1.60 -7.05 16.55
CA PHE A 244 -1.47 -7.28 15.12
C PHE A 244 -0.38 -8.34 14.93
N ILE A 245 -0.71 -9.47 14.34
CA ILE A 245 0.22 -10.57 14.13
C ILE A 245 0.91 -10.46 12.77
N GLY A 246 2.22 -10.68 12.74
CA GLY A 246 3.04 -10.75 11.54
C GLY A 246 3.50 -9.41 10.99
N LYS A 247 3.46 -9.28 9.66
CA LYS A 247 4.06 -8.16 8.93
C LYS A 247 3.00 -7.26 8.31
N ASN A 248 3.21 -5.95 8.40
CA ASN A 248 2.39 -4.98 7.70
C ASN A 248 3.02 -4.67 6.33
N PHE A 249 2.29 -4.93 5.24
CA PHE A 249 2.77 -4.56 3.89
C PHE A 249 2.83 -3.04 3.71
N VAL A 250 3.95 -2.55 3.17
CA VAL A 250 4.15 -1.13 2.82
C VAL A 250 4.42 -0.95 1.33
N PHE A 251 3.97 0.17 0.77
CA PHE A 251 3.95 0.43 -0.68
C PHE A 251 5.24 1.08 -1.20
N ASP A 252 6.37 0.61 -0.68
CA ASP A 252 7.71 1.07 -1.00
C ASP A 252 8.67 -0.11 -1.07
N GLU A 253 9.96 0.14 -1.30
CA GLU A 253 10.95 -0.92 -1.58
C GLU A 253 11.21 -1.87 -0.42
N ARG A 254 10.78 -1.51 0.80
CA ARG A 254 10.90 -2.39 1.98
C ARG A 254 9.89 -3.53 1.91
N MET A 255 8.78 -3.37 1.19
CA MET A 255 7.70 -4.35 0.98
C MET A 255 6.97 -4.86 2.24
N GLY A 256 7.45 -4.50 3.43
CA GLY A 256 6.75 -4.70 4.69
C GLY A 256 7.56 -4.20 5.88
N GLU A 257 6.86 -3.97 6.99
CA GLU A 257 7.44 -3.64 8.30
C GLU A 257 6.99 -4.68 9.32
N ARG A 258 7.93 -5.24 10.08
CA ARG A 258 7.65 -6.26 11.11
C ARG A 258 6.89 -5.63 12.28
N ILE A 259 5.69 -6.12 12.53
CA ILE A 259 4.87 -5.66 13.66
C ILE A 259 5.05 -6.57 14.86
N SER A 260 5.02 -7.88 14.65
CA SER A 260 5.28 -8.91 15.65
C SER A 260 6.03 -10.09 15.02
N ASP A 261 6.63 -10.96 15.85
CA ASP A 261 7.59 -11.98 15.41
C ASP A 261 6.97 -13.15 14.62
N GLU A 262 5.66 -13.30 14.66
CA GLU A 262 4.95 -14.40 13.99
C GLU A 262 5.12 -14.35 12.46
N VAL A 263 5.39 -15.52 11.87
CA VAL A 263 5.37 -15.71 10.41
C VAL A 263 4.17 -16.58 10.08
N ILE A 264 3.07 -15.94 9.69
CA ILE A 264 1.80 -16.61 9.41
C ILE A 264 1.59 -16.95 7.93
N ALA A 265 2.36 -16.30 7.05
CA ALA A 265 2.37 -16.58 5.62
C ALA A 265 3.29 -17.76 5.27
N HIS A 266 3.11 -18.25 4.05
CA HIS A 266 3.89 -19.34 3.50
C HIS A 266 4.39 -18.98 2.10
N CYS A 267 5.58 -19.46 1.76
CA CYS A 267 6.13 -19.38 0.41
C CYS A 267 5.13 -19.94 -0.59
N HIS A 268 4.76 -19.16 -1.59
CA HIS A 268 3.77 -19.56 -2.58
C HIS A 268 4.26 -20.73 -3.45
N GLN A 269 5.57 -21.00 -3.51
CA GLN A 269 6.15 -22.05 -4.35
C GLN A 269 6.37 -23.39 -3.62
N CYS A 270 6.82 -23.37 -2.36
CA CYS A 270 7.13 -24.60 -1.62
C CYS A 270 6.30 -24.80 -0.34
N GLY A 271 5.51 -23.81 0.08
CA GLY A 271 4.71 -23.88 1.30
C GLY A 271 5.51 -23.73 2.60
N ALA A 272 6.84 -23.51 2.57
CA ALA A 272 7.61 -23.25 3.80
C ALA A 272 7.17 -21.92 4.45
N PRO A 273 7.17 -21.80 5.79
CA PRO A 273 6.88 -20.54 6.49
C PRO A 273 7.74 -19.40 5.96
N CYS A 274 7.10 -18.36 5.45
CA CYS A 274 7.76 -17.21 4.84
C CYS A 274 6.72 -16.11 4.60
N ASP A 275 7.08 -14.86 4.85
CA ASP A 275 6.23 -13.70 4.54
C ASP A 275 6.92 -12.69 3.61
N SER A 276 8.07 -13.05 3.02
CA SER A 276 8.87 -12.15 2.19
C SER A 276 8.25 -11.98 0.81
N HIS A 277 7.61 -10.83 0.61
CA HIS A 277 7.14 -10.41 -0.70
C HIS A 277 8.29 -10.09 -1.65
N THR A 278 8.11 -10.44 -2.91
CA THR A 278 8.98 -10.05 -4.00
C THR A 278 8.18 -9.95 -5.30
N ASN A 279 8.73 -9.25 -6.29
CA ASN A 279 8.23 -9.29 -7.66
C ASN A 279 9.03 -10.31 -8.46
N CYS A 280 8.35 -11.10 -9.30
CA CYS A 280 9.01 -11.97 -10.26
C CYS A 280 9.99 -11.16 -11.11
N LYS A 281 11.24 -11.61 -11.19
CA LYS A 281 12.32 -10.96 -11.96
C LYS A 281 12.14 -10.98 -13.48
N ASN A 282 11.25 -11.82 -14.00
CA ASN A 282 10.86 -11.76 -15.40
C ASN A 282 10.04 -10.48 -15.64
N ASP A 283 10.60 -9.57 -16.45
CA ASP A 283 9.96 -8.30 -16.83
C ASP A 283 8.61 -8.46 -17.53
N GLY A 284 8.36 -9.61 -18.17
CA GLY A 284 7.07 -9.94 -18.77
C GLY A 284 6.01 -10.35 -17.74
N CYS A 285 6.39 -10.48 -16.47
CA CYS A 285 5.59 -10.99 -15.39
C CYS A 285 5.42 -9.95 -14.27
N HIS A 286 6.48 -9.64 -13.53
CA HIS A 286 6.44 -8.79 -12.32
C HIS A 286 5.39 -9.19 -11.26
N LEU A 287 4.92 -10.44 -11.27
CA LEU A 287 3.97 -10.95 -10.28
C LEU A 287 4.48 -10.69 -8.86
N LEU A 288 3.70 -10.01 -8.03
CA LEU A 288 3.92 -9.87 -6.60
C LEU A 288 3.49 -11.18 -5.91
N PHE A 289 4.40 -11.81 -5.18
CA PHE A 289 4.19 -13.08 -4.50
C PHE A 289 5.15 -13.25 -3.32
N ILE A 290 4.94 -14.29 -2.50
CA ILE A 290 5.79 -14.60 -1.35
C ILE A 290 6.79 -15.69 -1.73
N GLN A 291 8.08 -15.43 -1.50
CA GLN A 291 9.17 -16.32 -1.88
C GLN A 291 10.20 -16.48 -0.76
N CYS A 292 10.44 -17.72 -0.34
CA CYS A 292 11.52 -18.03 0.61
C CYS A 292 12.90 -18.01 -0.07
N PRO A 293 14.00 -17.83 0.69
CA PRO A 293 15.36 -17.78 0.13
C PRO A 293 15.75 -19.00 -0.71
N GLN A 294 15.31 -20.21 -0.30
CA GLN A 294 15.58 -21.44 -1.05
C GLN A 294 14.91 -21.41 -2.43
N CYS A 295 13.67 -20.95 -2.51
CA CYS A 295 12.96 -20.81 -3.78
C CYS A 295 13.50 -19.64 -4.62
N ALA A 296 13.91 -18.55 -3.98
CA ALA A 296 14.57 -17.44 -4.68
C ALA A 296 15.84 -17.91 -5.41
N SER A 297 16.63 -18.78 -4.78
CA SER A 297 17.80 -19.42 -5.42
C SER A 297 17.38 -20.42 -6.49
N LYS A 298 16.42 -21.33 -6.20
CA LYS A 298 15.98 -22.37 -7.15
C LYS A 298 15.37 -21.79 -8.43
N PHE A 299 14.61 -20.71 -8.32
CA PHE A 299 13.87 -20.10 -9.43
C PHE A 299 14.50 -18.78 -9.91
N ASN A 300 15.75 -18.48 -9.53
CA ASN A 300 16.43 -17.22 -9.92
C ASN A 300 15.57 -15.96 -9.65
N GLY A 301 14.81 -15.93 -8.56
CA GLY A 301 13.88 -14.84 -8.22
C GLY A 301 12.60 -14.76 -9.07
N CYS A 302 12.29 -15.78 -9.86
CA CYS A 302 11.06 -15.87 -10.63
C CYS A 302 9.96 -16.65 -9.89
N CYS A 303 8.71 -16.44 -10.29
CA CYS A 303 7.55 -17.11 -9.69
C CYS A 303 7.33 -18.54 -10.20
N SER A 304 7.88 -18.90 -11.36
CA SER A 304 7.69 -20.22 -11.99
C SER A 304 8.87 -20.59 -12.90
N GLU A 305 9.01 -21.87 -13.24
CA GLU A 305 10.03 -22.38 -14.18
C GLU A 305 9.93 -21.70 -15.54
N GLN A 306 8.71 -21.53 -16.06
CA GLN A 306 8.45 -20.80 -17.30
C GLN A 306 9.01 -19.36 -17.26
N CYS A 307 8.89 -18.67 -16.12
CA CYS A 307 9.47 -17.34 -15.98
C CYS A 307 11.00 -17.38 -15.89
N CYS A 308 11.58 -18.44 -15.30
CA CYS A 308 13.03 -18.66 -15.32
C CYS A 308 13.54 -18.86 -16.75
N GLU A 309 12.86 -19.70 -17.52
CA GLU A 309 13.19 -19.98 -18.92
C GLU A 309 13.10 -18.71 -19.76
N GLU A 310 12.03 -17.92 -19.62
CA GLU A 310 11.89 -16.65 -20.33
C GLU A 310 13.01 -15.67 -19.93
N LEU A 311 13.34 -15.55 -18.64
CA LEU A 311 14.40 -14.67 -18.15
C LEU A 311 15.79 -15.06 -18.65
N ALA A 312 16.03 -16.34 -18.96
CA ALA A 312 17.32 -16.83 -19.46
C ALA A 312 17.54 -16.55 -20.96
N LEU A 313 16.51 -16.12 -21.70
CA LEU A 313 16.61 -15.82 -23.12
C LEU A 313 17.37 -14.50 -23.39
N PRO A 314 17.94 -14.29 -24.58
CA PRO A 314 18.48 -13.00 -24.98
C PRO A 314 17.44 -11.88 -24.89
N GLU A 315 17.88 -10.66 -24.61
CA GLU A 315 16.97 -9.53 -24.35
C GLU A 315 15.99 -9.26 -25.50
N GLU A 316 16.44 -9.40 -26.75
CA GLU A 316 15.61 -9.26 -27.94
C GLU A 316 14.47 -10.29 -27.98
N GLU A 317 14.77 -11.54 -27.62
CA GLU A 317 13.76 -12.60 -27.56
C GLU A 317 12.80 -12.40 -26.37
N GLN A 318 13.29 -11.94 -25.22
CA GLN A 318 12.43 -11.54 -24.11
C GLN A 318 11.48 -10.41 -24.53
N ARG A 319 11.96 -9.42 -25.29
CA ARG A 319 11.12 -8.34 -25.82
C ARG A 319 10.07 -8.89 -26.79
N ARG A 320 10.45 -9.81 -27.69
CA ARG A 320 9.54 -10.46 -28.63
C ARG A 320 8.41 -11.21 -27.91
N ARG A 321 8.72 -11.99 -26.86
CA ARG A 321 7.71 -12.73 -26.07
C ARG A 321 6.81 -11.84 -25.22
N ARG A 322 7.32 -10.67 -24.81
CA ARG A 322 6.52 -9.65 -24.11
C ARG A 322 5.60 -8.88 -25.04
N ALA A 323 5.96 -8.73 -26.31
CA ALA A 323 5.16 -7.99 -27.28
C ALA A 323 3.77 -8.62 -27.44
N GLY A 324 2.72 -7.82 -27.25
CA GLY A 324 1.33 -8.27 -27.31
C GLY A 324 0.80 -8.99 -26.07
N ARG A 325 1.62 -9.24 -25.04
CA ARG A 325 1.14 -9.85 -23.79
C ARG A 325 0.30 -8.84 -23.01
N GLU A 326 -0.96 -9.19 -22.75
CA GLU A 326 -1.80 -8.39 -21.87
C GLU A 326 -1.27 -8.43 -20.42
N ASN A 327 -1.07 -7.24 -19.85
CA ASN A 327 -0.70 -7.11 -18.45
C ASN A 327 -1.96 -6.99 -17.60
N GLY A 328 -2.49 -8.14 -17.15
CA GLY A 328 -3.49 -8.17 -16.09
C GLY A 328 -2.92 -7.77 -14.72
N ASN A 329 -3.77 -7.73 -13.69
CA ASN A 329 -3.35 -7.39 -12.32
C ASN A 329 -2.25 -8.36 -11.86
N LYS A 330 -1.00 -7.91 -11.65
CA LYS A 330 0.19 -8.77 -11.41
C LYS A 330 0.37 -9.11 -9.92
N ILE A 331 -0.68 -9.63 -9.29
CA ILE A 331 -0.68 -10.05 -7.88
C ILE A 331 -1.02 -11.55 -7.82
N PHE A 332 -0.32 -12.30 -6.98
CA PHE A 332 -0.64 -13.69 -6.74
C PHE A 332 -2.00 -13.84 -6.03
N ASN A 333 -2.85 -14.76 -6.51
CA ASN A 333 -4.11 -15.09 -5.87
C ASN A 333 -4.31 -16.61 -5.98
N LYS A 334 -4.48 -17.28 -4.84
CA LYS A 334 -4.64 -18.75 -4.74
C LYS A 334 -5.79 -19.26 -5.61
N SER A 335 -6.92 -18.56 -5.64
CA SER A 335 -8.10 -18.95 -6.44
C SER A 335 -7.84 -18.93 -7.95
N ARG A 336 -6.86 -18.13 -8.40
CA ARG A 336 -6.49 -18.03 -9.82
C ARG A 336 -5.41 -19.02 -10.25
N GLY A 337 -4.93 -19.89 -9.36
CA GLY A 337 -3.98 -20.97 -9.69
C GLY A 337 -2.66 -20.47 -10.31
N ARG A 338 -2.25 -19.23 -10.05
CA ARG A 338 -1.22 -18.55 -10.84
C ARG A 338 0.20 -19.10 -10.75
N LEU A 339 0.54 -19.95 -9.78
CA LEU A 339 1.81 -20.68 -9.86
C LEU A 339 1.80 -21.67 -11.03
N ASN A 340 0.63 -22.21 -11.37
CA ASN A 340 0.43 -23.22 -12.43
C ASN A 340 -0.17 -22.64 -13.71
N SER A 341 -0.54 -21.35 -13.74
CA SER A 341 -1.12 -20.76 -14.94
C SER A 341 -0.02 -20.63 -15.98
N LYS A 342 -0.06 -21.53 -16.97
CA LYS A 342 0.38 -21.20 -18.34
C LYS A 342 -0.18 -19.81 -18.61
N LEU A 343 0.66 -18.78 -18.52
CA LEU A 343 0.31 -17.49 -19.10
C LEU A 343 -0.15 -17.83 -20.52
N SER A 344 -1.34 -17.40 -20.90
CA SER A 344 -1.88 -17.63 -22.24
C SER A 344 -0.92 -16.94 -23.22
N ILE A 345 0.12 -17.69 -23.62
CA ILE A 345 1.06 -17.34 -24.67
C ILE A 345 0.33 -17.77 -25.93
N PRO A 346 -0.20 -16.84 -26.73
CA PRO A 346 -0.40 -17.18 -28.12
C PRO A 346 0.97 -17.50 -28.71
N ASP A 347 1.09 -18.68 -29.33
CA ASP A 347 2.30 -19.04 -30.06
C ASP A 347 2.64 -17.93 -31.07
N PRO A 348 3.94 -17.65 -31.29
CA PRO A 348 4.34 -16.63 -32.24
C PRO A 348 3.73 -16.96 -33.60
N ALA A 349 3.02 -15.98 -34.18
CA ALA A 349 2.55 -16.09 -35.54
C ALA A 349 3.75 -16.38 -36.45
N GLU A 350 3.70 -17.51 -37.15
CA GLU A 350 4.65 -17.86 -38.22
C GLU A 350 4.60 -16.85 -39.38
#